data_AF-A0A210WBC0-F1
#
_entry.id   AF-A0A210WBC0-F1
#
_cell.length_a   1.000
_cell.length_b   1.000
_cell.length_c   1.000
_cell.angle_alpha   90.00
_cell.angle_beta   90.00
_cell.angle_gamma   90.00
#
_symmetry.space_group_name_H-M   'P 1'
#
loop_
_entity.id
_entity.type
_entity.pdbx_description
1 polymer ?
#
loop_
_entity_poly.entity_id
_entity_poly.type
_entity_poly.pdbx_seq_one_letter_code
_entity_poly.pdbx_strand_id
1 'polypeptide(L)'
;MDHLLQLPDQLALHLKSLRKAAGVSQAQLAQRLGVSQSRVAAIERDPAAISVRQLMEILQLLDADLLMRPRADAVASSASAPVPGPVPAALRVAEPAPQPYAGDNVPRKPADRPVTFKPQALPPHWQDRKPKGSW
;
A
#
# COMPACT_ATOMS: atom_id res chain seq x y z
N MET A 1 15.85 -21.91 -2.69
CA MET A 1 16.57 -20.72 -3.18
C MET A 1 15.76 -19.51 -2.79
N ASP A 2 16.36 -18.52 -2.13
CA ASP A 2 15.62 -17.33 -1.70
C ASP A 2 15.45 -16.38 -2.89
N HIS A 3 14.23 -15.88 -3.09
CA HIS A 3 13.93 -14.90 -4.14
C HIS A 3 13.60 -13.55 -3.49
N LEU A 4 14.37 -12.52 -3.84
CA LEU A 4 14.09 -11.17 -3.38
C LEU A 4 13.02 -10.53 -4.26
N LEU A 5 11.87 -10.23 -3.66
CA LEU A 5 10.80 -9.47 -4.31
C LEU A 5 11.00 -7.98 -4.03
N GLN A 6 11.12 -7.17 -5.08
CA GLN A 6 11.25 -5.71 -5.01
C GLN A 6 9.96 -5.00 -5.44
N LEU A 7 9.16 -5.64 -6.31
CA LEU A 7 7.90 -5.10 -6.80
C LEU A 7 6.76 -6.12 -6.67
N PRO A 8 5.50 -5.67 -6.46
CA PRO A 8 4.34 -6.56 -6.38
C PRO A 8 4.16 -7.44 -7.62
N ASP A 9 4.43 -6.92 -8.81
CA ASP A 9 4.24 -7.65 -10.08
C ASP A 9 5.13 -8.89 -10.20
N GLN A 10 6.26 -8.94 -9.49
CA GLN A 10 7.13 -10.11 -9.45
C GLN A 10 6.43 -11.30 -8.79
N LEU A 11 5.52 -11.04 -7.84
CA LEU A 11 4.81 -12.07 -7.09
C LEU A 11 3.97 -12.98 -8.00
N ALA A 12 3.40 -12.45 -9.08
CA ALA A 12 2.59 -13.22 -10.02
C ALA A 12 3.40 -14.36 -10.67
N LEU A 13 4.59 -14.03 -11.17
CA LEU A 13 5.52 -15.01 -11.76
C LEU A 13 5.98 -16.02 -10.72
N HIS A 14 6.31 -15.56 -9.51
CA HIS A 14 6.78 -16.42 -8.44
C HIS A 14 5.71 -17.40 -7.93
N LEU A 15 4.48 -16.96 -7.68
CA LEU A 15 3.38 -17.84 -7.28
C LEU A 15 3.09 -18.91 -8.34
N LYS A 16 3.07 -18.53 -9.63
CA LYS A 16 2.92 -19.48 -10.73
C LYS A 16 4.07 -20.50 -10.77
N SER A 17 5.31 -20.05 -10.51
CA SER A 17 6.47 -20.94 -10.48
C SER A 17 6.44 -21.91 -9.31
N LEU A 18 6.07 -21.45 -8.10
CA LEU A 18 5.89 -22.27 -6.92
C LEU A 18 4.80 -23.33 -7.13
N ARG A 19 3.66 -22.92 -7.69
CA ARG A 19 2.59 -23.88 -8.00
C ARG A 19 3.07 -24.98 -8.95
N LYS A 20 3.80 -24.61 -10.00
CA LYS A 20 4.36 -25.59 -10.93
C LYS A 20 5.42 -26.49 -10.26
N ALA A 21 6.27 -25.94 -9.41
CA ALA A 21 7.27 -26.69 -8.66
C ALA A 21 6.62 -27.69 -7.68
N ALA A 22 5.50 -27.33 -7.06
CA ALA A 22 4.69 -28.20 -6.23
C ALA A 22 3.90 -29.27 -7.02
N GLY A 23 3.92 -29.24 -8.36
CA GLY A 23 3.22 -30.21 -9.21
C GLY A 23 1.69 -30.08 -9.19
N VAL A 24 1.16 -28.94 -8.72
CA VAL A 24 -0.29 -28.72 -8.54
C VAL A 24 -0.86 -27.92 -9.73
N SER A 25 -2.02 -28.30 -10.26
CA SER A 25 -2.73 -27.51 -11.27
C SER A 25 -3.50 -26.34 -10.65
N GLN A 26 -3.90 -25.34 -11.46
CA GLN A 26 -4.76 -24.25 -10.93
C GLN A 26 -6.07 -24.78 -10.37
N ALA A 27 -6.64 -25.83 -10.97
CA ALA A 27 -7.89 -26.44 -10.51
C ALA A 27 -7.71 -27.17 -9.18
N GLN A 28 -6.60 -27.89 -8.99
CA GLN A 28 -6.28 -28.55 -7.74
C GLN A 28 -6.02 -27.54 -6.61
N LEU A 29 -5.29 -26.45 -6.89
CA LEU A 29 -5.09 -25.37 -5.94
C LEU A 29 -6.44 -24.72 -5.57
N ALA A 30 -7.30 -24.49 -6.56
CA ALA A 30 -8.64 -23.93 -6.35
C ALA A 30 -9.51 -24.83 -5.45
N GLN A 31 -9.49 -26.14 -5.68
CA GLN A 31 -10.18 -27.12 -4.83
C GLN A 31 -9.69 -27.05 -3.38
N ARG A 32 -8.37 -26.98 -3.15
CA ARG A 32 -7.79 -26.86 -1.80
C ARG A 32 -8.15 -25.54 -1.11
N LEU A 33 -8.25 -24.45 -1.87
CA LEU A 33 -8.68 -23.13 -1.38
C LEU A 33 -10.20 -22.98 -1.23
N GLY A 34 -11.01 -23.93 -1.74
CA GLY A 34 -12.47 -23.78 -1.76
C GLY A 34 -12.96 -22.67 -2.70
N VAL A 35 -12.23 -22.39 -3.79
CA VAL A 35 -12.59 -21.36 -4.78
C VAL A 35 -12.67 -21.95 -6.20
N SER A 36 -13.08 -21.14 -7.19
CA SER A 36 -13.08 -21.56 -8.59
C SER A 36 -11.68 -21.53 -9.21
N GLN A 37 -11.43 -22.36 -10.23
CA GLN A 37 -10.18 -22.31 -11.01
C GLN A 37 -9.96 -20.92 -11.62
N SER A 38 -11.01 -20.29 -12.14
CA SER A 38 -10.96 -18.92 -12.69
C SER A 38 -10.48 -17.92 -11.64
N ARG A 39 -10.92 -18.07 -10.38
CA ARG A 39 -10.43 -17.22 -9.28
C ARG A 39 -8.93 -17.42 -9.04
N VAL A 40 -8.43 -18.66 -9.02
CA VAL A 40 -6.98 -18.92 -8.93
C VAL A 40 -6.22 -18.32 -10.11
N ALA A 41 -6.73 -18.44 -11.34
CA ALA A 41 -6.11 -17.82 -12.51
C ALA A 41 -6.06 -16.29 -12.39
N ALA A 42 -7.12 -15.66 -11.86
CA ALA A 42 -7.15 -14.22 -11.60
C ALA A 42 -6.14 -13.82 -10.50
N ILE A 43 -6.00 -14.63 -9.44
CA ILE A 43 -5.00 -14.42 -8.37
C ILE A 43 -3.59 -14.53 -8.92
N GLU A 44 -3.29 -15.54 -9.74
CA GLU A 44 -1.96 -15.69 -10.37
C GLU A 44 -1.64 -14.56 -11.34
N ARG A 45 -2.65 -13.89 -11.90
CA ARG A 45 -2.48 -12.72 -12.78
C ARG A 45 -2.26 -11.44 -11.99
N ASP A 46 -2.98 -11.27 -10.89
CA ASP A 46 -2.92 -10.10 -10.01
C ASP A 46 -3.01 -10.52 -8.53
N PRO A 47 -1.87 -10.87 -7.92
CA PRO A 47 -1.82 -11.27 -6.52
C PRO A 47 -1.84 -10.08 -5.56
N ALA A 48 -1.75 -8.83 -6.03
CA ALA A 48 -1.89 -7.65 -5.18
C ALA A 48 -3.36 -7.41 -4.76
N ALA A 49 -4.31 -7.95 -5.52
CA ALA A 49 -5.75 -7.86 -5.24
C ALA A 49 -6.27 -8.80 -4.15
N ILE A 50 -5.42 -9.66 -3.57
CA ILE A 50 -5.80 -10.52 -2.44
C ILE A 50 -5.25 -9.98 -1.11
N SER A 51 -5.89 -10.39 -0.01
CA SER A 51 -5.36 -10.10 1.31
C SER A 51 -4.06 -10.87 1.57
N VAL A 52 -3.21 -10.32 2.46
CA VAL A 52 -2.01 -11.04 2.94
C VAL A 52 -2.38 -12.38 3.57
N ARG A 53 -3.51 -12.49 4.27
CA ARG A 53 -4.01 -13.77 4.81
C ARG A 53 -4.17 -14.81 3.71
N GLN A 54 -4.87 -14.47 2.64
CA GLN A 54 -5.10 -15.39 1.52
C GLN A 54 -3.80 -15.73 0.79
N LEU A 55 -2.86 -14.77 0.71
CA LEU A 55 -1.53 -15.04 0.20
C LEU A 55 -0.80 -16.09 1.06
N MET A 56 -0.84 -15.96 2.39
CA MET A 56 -0.23 -16.93 3.31
C MET A 56 -0.89 -18.31 3.21
N GLU A 57 -2.21 -18.40 3.01
CA GLU A 57 -2.91 -19.66 2.78
C GLU A 57 -2.44 -20.33 1.47
N ILE A 58 -2.30 -19.56 0.39
CA ILE A 58 -1.76 -20.07 -0.88
C ILE A 58 -0.33 -20.58 -0.70
N LEU A 59 0.55 -19.82 -0.03
CA LEU A 59 1.94 -20.23 0.18
C LEU A 59 2.03 -21.54 0.97
N GLN A 60 1.23 -21.70 2.03
CA GLN A 60 1.15 -22.95 2.79
C GLN A 60 0.71 -24.14 1.92
N LEU A 61 -0.31 -23.95 1.07
CA LEU A 61 -0.78 -25.01 0.15
C LEU A 61 0.23 -25.39 -0.94
N LEU A 62 1.25 -24.54 -1.14
CA LEU A 62 2.34 -24.73 -2.09
C LEU A 62 3.66 -25.09 -1.41
N ASP A 63 3.63 -25.42 -0.11
CA ASP A 63 4.81 -25.74 0.72
C ASP A 63 5.92 -24.67 0.63
N ALA A 64 5.51 -23.38 0.68
CA ALA A 64 6.39 -22.22 0.58
C ALA A 64 6.24 -21.28 1.78
N ASP A 65 7.36 -20.64 2.15
CA ASP A 65 7.43 -19.68 3.25
C ASP A 65 7.63 -18.23 2.76
N LEU A 66 7.09 -17.27 3.51
CA LEU A 66 7.40 -15.84 3.34
C LEU A 66 8.38 -15.39 4.42
N LEU A 67 9.56 -14.90 4.00
CA LEU A 67 10.58 -14.38 4.90
C LEU A 67 10.62 -12.85 4.85
N MET A 68 10.61 -12.21 6.03
CA MET A 68 10.84 -10.77 6.17
C MET A 68 12.23 -10.52 6.74
N ARG A 69 13.03 -9.70 6.05
CA ARG A 69 14.40 -9.34 6.47
C ARG A 69 14.53 -7.81 6.50
N PRO A 70 15.02 -7.22 7.61
CA PRO A 70 15.41 -5.81 7.61
C PRO A 70 16.46 -5.55 6.55
N ARG A 71 16.36 -4.42 5.84
CA ARG A 71 17.40 -4.00 4.91
C ARG A 71 18.62 -3.58 5.72
N ALA A 72 19.77 -4.22 5.51
CA ALA A 72 21.02 -3.81 6.15
C ALA A 72 21.38 -2.38 5.70
N ASP A 73 21.38 -1.48 6.69
CA ASP A 73 21.90 -0.11 6.74
C ASP A 73 21.68 0.85 5.57
N ALA A 74 20.56 1.58 5.63
CA ALA A 74 20.56 3.01 5.30
C ALA A 74 20.98 3.89 6.50
N VAL A 75 21.42 3.28 7.61
CA VAL A 75 21.72 3.97 8.88
C VAL A 75 23.22 4.28 9.04
N ALA A 76 24.08 3.82 8.12
CA ALA A 76 25.53 4.07 8.15
C ALA A 76 26.00 5.23 7.24
N SER A 77 25.10 6.09 6.76
CA SER A 77 25.47 7.19 5.85
C SER A 77 24.80 8.52 6.22
N SER A 78 24.82 8.91 7.51
CA SER A 78 24.67 10.33 7.90
C SER A 78 25.27 10.65 9.29
N ALA A 79 26.27 9.90 9.75
CA ALA A 79 27.00 10.23 10.98
C ALA A 79 28.47 10.49 10.68
N SER A 80 28.73 11.43 9.79
CA SER A 80 29.99 12.20 9.81
C SER A 80 29.64 13.68 9.68
N ALA A 81 29.01 14.23 10.71
CA ALA A 81 29.12 15.67 10.94
C ALA A 81 30.57 15.91 11.41
N PRO A 82 31.40 16.69 10.67
CA PRO A 82 32.65 17.16 11.25
C PRO A 82 32.28 18.09 12.40
N VAL A 83 32.78 17.78 13.60
CA VAL A 83 32.69 18.66 14.76
C VAL A 83 33.54 19.90 14.45
N PRO A 84 32.97 21.13 14.32
CA PRO A 84 33.80 22.32 14.40
C PRO A 84 34.17 22.52 15.88
N GLY A 85 35.46 22.75 16.15
CA GLY A 85 36.07 22.84 17.47
C GLY A 85 35.50 23.93 18.40
N PRO A 86 36.04 24.04 19.62
CA PRO A 86 35.46 24.84 20.70
C PRO A 86 35.48 26.33 20.37
N VAL A 87 34.29 26.95 20.41
CA VAL A 87 34.15 28.42 20.41
C VAL A 87 34.60 28.99 21.77
N PRO A 88 35.51 29.98 21.83
CA PRO A 88 35.79 30.66 23.07
C PRO A 88 34.67 31.65 23.41
N ALA A 89 34.34 31.70 24.70
CA ALA A 89 33.44 32.67 25.30
C ALA A 89 33.98 34.09 25.19
N ALA A 90 33.17 35.02 24.66
CA ALA A 90 32.95 36.38 25.18
C ALA A 90 32.30 37.29 24.11
N LEU A 91 31.04 37.63 24.29
CA LEU A 91 30.57 39.01 24.50
C LEU A 91 29.05 39.00 24.70
N ARG A 92 28.62 39.19 25.94
CA ARG A 92 27.25 39.64 26.23
C ARG A 92 27.12 41.08 25.73
N VAL A 93 26.11 41.36 24.92
CA VAL A 93 25.50 42.69 24.83
C VAL A 93 23.99 42.53 24.98
N ALA A 94 23.44 43.47 25.74
CA ALA A 94 22.12 43.54 26.31
C ALA A 94 20.95 43.41 25.32
N GLU A 95 19.89 42.82 25.86
CA GLU A 95 18.51 42.85 25.40
C GLU A 95 17.93 44.29 25.45
N PRO A 96 17.10 44.68 24.46
CA PRO A 96 15.96 45.51 24.79
C PRO A 96 14.65 45.00 24.13
N ALA A 97 13.70 44.63 24.99
CA ALA A 97 12.25 44.87 25.00
C ALA A 97 11.36 44.59 23.74
N PRO A 98 10.08 44.20 23.94
CA PRO A 98 9.27 43.49 22.96
C PRO A 98 8.63 44.43 21.91
N GLN A 99 8.66 44.01 20.64
CA GLN A 99 7.91 44.67 19.58
C GLN A 99 6.49 44.10 19.47
N PRO A 100 5.44 44.94 19.40
CA PRO A 100 4.07 44.48 19.26
C PRO A 100 3.83 43.98 17.83
N TYR A 101 3.46 42.71 17.69
CA TYR A 101 2.95 42.15 16.45
C TYR A 101 1.56 42.73 16.16
N ALA A 102 1.53 43.84 15.44
CA ALA A 102 0.37 44.29 14.69
C ALA A 102 0.54 43.84 13.23
N GLY A 103 -0.43 43.08 12.70
CA GLY A 103 -0.48 42.77 11.28
C GLY A 103 -0.94 41.35 10.92
N ASP A 104 -2.25 41.15 11.00
CA ASP A 104 -3.06 40.62 9.89
C ASP A 104 -2.86 39.17 9.38
N ASN A 105 -3.88 38.38 9.71
CA ASN A 105 -4.65 37.51 8.82
C ASN A 105 -3.96 36.34 8.09
N VAL A 106 -3.95 35.19 8.77
CA VAL A 106 -4.08 33.89 8.08
C VAL A 106 -5.52 33.40 8.24
N PRO A 107 -6.32 33.28 7.17
CA PRO A 107 -7.65 32.70 7.27
C PRO A 107 -7.56 31.24 7.72
N ARG A 108 -8.16 30.93 8.88
CA ARG A 108 -8.45 29.57 9.30
C ARG A 108 -9.51 28.97 8.39
N LYS A 109 -9.23 27.75 7.93
CA LYS A 109 -10.11 26.84 7.20
C LYS A 109 -11.44 26.61 7.95
N PRO A 110 -12.62 26.79 7.33
CA PRO A 110 -13.83 26.18 7.83
C PRO A 110 -13.93 24.74 7.30
N ALA A 111 -13.88 23.79 8.22
CA ALA A 111 -14.54 22.50 8.05
C ALA A 111 -16.07 22.69 7.99
N ASP A 112 -16.77 21.68 7.48
CA ASP A 112 -18.23 21.52 7.42
C ASP A 112 -18.98 22.25 6.30
N ARG A 113 -19.08 21.57 5.15
CA ARG A 113 -20.27 21.64 4.29
C ARG A 113 -20.88 20.23 4.19
N PRO A 114 -22.16 20.02 4.54
CA PRO A 114 -22.84 18.78 4.21
C PRO A 114 -23.01 18.70 2.69
N VAL A 115 -22.53 17.61 2.08
CA VAL A 115 -22.77 17.32 0.66
C VAL A 115 -24.24 16.91 0.52
N THR A 116 -25.09 17.85 0.11
CA THR A 116 -26.47 17.52 -0.26
C THR A 116 -26.47 16.72 -1.55
N PHE A 117 -26.72 15.42 -1.47
CA PHE A 117 -26.99 14.59 -2.63
C PHE A 117 -28.38 14.93 -3.16
N LYS A 118 -28.47 15.60 -4.32
CA LYS A 118 -29.71 15.72 -5.07
C LYS A 118 -29.85 14.49 -5.98
N PRO A 119 -30.86 13.63 -5.81
CA PRO A 119 -31.09 12.56 -6.77
C PRO A 119 -31.50 13.20 -8.10
N GLN A 120 -30.63 13.11 -9.10
CA GLN A 120 -30.96 13.50 -10.46
C GLN A 120 -31.89 12.44 -11.05
N ALA A 121 -33.08 12.86 -11.48
CA ALA A 121 -34.00 11.96 -12.16
C ALA A 121 -33.38 11.46 -13.47
N LEU A 122 -33.12 10.15 -13.57
CA LEU A 122 -33.81 9.34 -14.58
C LEU A 122 -34.18 10.03 -15.91
N PRO A 123 -33.29 10.26 -16.89
CA PRO A 123 -33.76 10.63 -18.22
C PRO A 123 -34.72 9.53 -18.75
N PRO A 124 -35.85 9.90 -19.39
CA PRO A 124 -37.02 9.03 -19.56
C PRO A 124 -36.78 7.78 -20.42
N HIS A 125 -35.68 7.72 -21.16
CA HIS A 125 -35.34 6.58 -22.04
C HIS A 125 -34.65 5.41 -21.32
N TRP A 126 -34.43 5.49 -20.00
CA TRP A 126 -33.74 4.44 -19.23
C TRP A 126 -34.67 3.39 -18.61
N GLN A 127 -35.98 3.61 -18.60
CA GLN A 127 -36.95 2.68 -17.96
C GLN A 127 -37.24 1.41 -18.80
N ASP A 128 -36.87 1.39 -20.08
CA ASP A 128 -37.17 0.27 -20.99
C ASP A 128 -36.04 -0.77 -21.13
N ARG A 129 -34.91 -0.60 -20.44
CA ARG A 129 -33.83 -1.60 -20.46
C ARG A 129 -34.04 -2.65 -19.38
N LYS A 130 -34.79 -3.70 -19.70
CA LYS A 130 -34.80 -4.93 -18.88
C LYS A 130 -33.40 -5.56 -18.87
N PRO A 131 -32.77 -5.80 -17.70
CA PRO A 131 -31.54 -6.58 -17.66
C PRO A 131 -31.89 -8.04 -17.98
N LYS A 132 -31.56 -8.49 -19.20
CA LYS A 132 -31.45 -9.91 -19.51
C LYS A 132 -30.08 -10.38 -19.04
N GLY A 133 -30.05 -11.05 -17.90
CA GLY A 133 -28.86 -11.73 -17.41
C GLY A 133 -29.05 -12.20 -15.99
N SER A 134 -29.37 -13.49 -15.82
CA SER A 134 -29.20 -14.17 -14.54
C SER A 134 -27.71 -14.38 -14.29
N TRP A 135 -27.14 -13.73 -13.29
CA TRP A 135 -25.91 -14.12 -12.59
C TRP A 135 -25.95 -13.58 -11.17
#